data_AF-A0A0B7KFP3-F1
#
_entry.id   AF-A0A0B7KFP3-F1
#
_cell.length_a   1.000
_cell.length_b   1.000
_cell.length_c   1.000
_cell.angle_alpha   90.00
_cell.angle_beta   90.00
_cell.angle_gamma   90.00
#
_symmetry.space_group_name_H-M   'P 1'
#
loop_
_entity.id
_entity.type
_entity.pdbx_description
1 polymer ?
#
loop_
_entity_poly.entity_id
_entity_poly.type
_entity_poly.pdbx_seq_one_letter_code
_entity_poly.pdbx_strand_id
1 'polypeptide(L)'
;MEDFASESDSDYTSYWRDWFISSRGNEYFCEIDEDYLTDRFNLTGLNTEVQYYQYALDLVTDVFDLDCDDEMRETIEKSARHLYGLVHARYVVTTRGLAKMLDKYKKADFGKCPRVMCHSHPLLPMGLSDIPNLKPVKLYCARCEDIYNPK
;
A
#
# COMPACT_ATOMS: atom_id res chain seq x y z
N MET A 1 49.36 1.15 0.86
CA MET A 1 48.43 2.23 0.48
C MET A 1 47.14 1.51 0.18
N GLU A 2 46.21 1.52 1.13
CA GLU A 2 44.95 0.77 1.05
C GLU A 2 44.10 1.40 -0.05
N ASP A 3 43.86 0.65 -1.12
CA ASP A 3 42.89 1.01 -2.16
C ASP A 3 41.50 0.94 -1.54
N PHE A 4 40.89 2.11 -1.38
CA PHE A 4 39.54 2.29 -0.90
C PHE A 4 38.59 1.71 -1.95
N ALA A 5 38.15 0.46 -1.74
CA ALA A 5 37.04 -0.09 -2.48
C ALA A 5 35.82 0.78 -2.19
N SER A 6 35.44 1.61 -3.18
CA SER A 6 34.11 2.17 -3.25
C SER A 6 33.14 1.00 -3.39
N GLU A 7 32.68 0.46 -2.27
CA GLU A 7 31.40 -0.25 -2.21
C GLU A 7 30.34 0.75 -2.68
N SER A 8 30.11 0.78 -3.98
CA SER A 8 28.83 1.24 -4.50
C SER A 8 27.82 0.21 -4.03
N ASP A 9 27.32 0.42 -2.82
CA ASP A 9 26.16 -0.26 -2.29
C ASP A 9 24.99 0.14 -3.17
N SER A 10 24.87 -0.56 -4.31
CA SER A 10 23.66 -0.52 -5.10
C SER A 10 22.65 -1.37 -4.33
N ASP A 11 22.14 -0.76 -3.26
CA ASP A 11 21.07 -1.19 -2.36
C ASP A 11 19.71 -1.23 -3.11
N TYR A 12 19.76 -1.65 -4.38
CA TYR A 12 18.63 -1.86 -5.27
C TYR A 12 18.08 -3.29 -5.12
N THR A 13 18.13 -3.85 -3.91
CA THR A 13 17.14 -4.86 -3.55
C THR A 13 15.79 -4.16 -3.51
N SER A 14 15.02 -4.26 -4.60
CA SER A 14 13.64 -3.81 -4.63
C SER A 14 12.88 -4.54 -3.52
N TYR A 15 12.68 -3.86 -2.39
CA TYR A 15 11.89 -4.35 -1.28
C TYR A 15 10.49 -4.75 -1.76
N TRP A 16 9.87 -5.75 -1.13
CA TRP A 16 8.55 -6.26 -1.51
C TRP A 16 7.52 -5.12 -1.59
N ARG A 17 7.64 -4.13 -0.69
CA ARG A 17 6.78 -2.94 -0.65
C ARG A 17 6.89 -2.11 -1.93
N ASP A 18 8.10 -1.85 -2.41
CA ASP A 18 8.35 -1.07 -3.62
C ASP A 18 7.82 -1.77 -4.87
N TRP A 19 8.03 -3.09 -4.94
CA TRP A 19 7.45 -3.91 -5.99
C TRP A 19 5.92 -3.89 -5.95
N PHE A 20 5.32 -4.01 -4.76
CA PHE A 20 3.88 -4.02 -4.60
C PHE A 20 3.25 -2.68 -5.04
N ILE A 21 3.79 -1.54 -4.59
CA ILE A 21 3.23 -0.22 -4.93
C ILE A 21 3.48 0.18 -6.39
N SER A 22 4.54 -0.33 -7.02
CA SER A 22 4.83 -0.09 -8.45
C SER A 22 4.07 -1.04 -9.38
N SER A 23 3.45 -2.09 -8.84
CA SER A 23 2.64 -3.03 -9.62
C SER A 23 1.39 -2.36 -10.19
N ARG A 24 1.06 -2.72 -11.43
CA ARG A 24 -0.13 -2.21 -12.13
C ARG A 24 -1.39 -2.47 -11.30
N GLY A 25 -2.21 -1.44 -11.10
CA GLY A 25 -3.43 -1.47 -10.29
C GLY A 25 -3.24 -1.02 -8.84
N ASN A 26 -2.00 -0.79 -8.39
CA ASN A 26 -1.68 -0.35 -7.03
C ASN A 26 -1.26 1.12 -6.95
N GLU A 27 -1.56 1.92 -7.97
CA GLU A 27 -1.12 3.31 -8.09
C GLU A 27 -1.68 4.22 -6.98
N TYR A 28 -2.74 3.78 -6.30
CA TYR A 28 -3.38 4.51 -5.20
C TYR A 28 -2.76 4.23 -3.84
N PHE A 29 -1.93 3.21 -3.71
CA PHE A 29 -1.19 2.98 -2.48
C PHE A 29 -0.12 4.05 -2.31
N CYS A 30 0.14 4.39 -1.05
CA CYS A 30 1.36 5.05 -0.66
C CYS A 30 2.19 4.03 0.12
N GLU A 31 3.50 4.18 0.06
CA GLU A 31 4.41 3.35 0.85
C GLU A 31 4.16 3.55 2.35
N ILE A 32 3.95 2.46 3.08
CA ILE A 32 3.87 2.43 4.55
C ILE A 32 5.29 2.43 5.12
N ASP A 33 5.53 3.25 6.13
CA ASP A 33 6.85 3.35 6.75
C ASP A 33 7.18 2.07 7.54
N GLU A 34 8.43 1.64 7.49
CA GLU A 34 8.87 0.37 8.07
C GLU A 34 8.70 0.33 9.60
N ASP A 35 8.94 1.44 10.27
CA ASP A 35 8.72 1.57 11.71
C ASP A 35 7.24 1.44 12.09
N TYR A 36 6.32 1.83 11.21
CA TYR A 36 4.89 1.60 11.42
C TYR A 36 4.51 0.12 11.28
N LEU A 37 5.13 -0.59 10.33
CA LEU A 37 4.92 -2.03 10.10
C LEU A 37 5.56 -2.90 11.19
N THR A 38 6.65 -2.47 11.80
CA THR A 38 7.35 -3.24 12.84
C THR A 38 6.78 -3.00 14.24
N ASP A 39 6.02 -1.92 14.45
CA ASP A 39 5.29 -1.69 15.69
C ASP A 39 4.01 -2.54 15.78
N ARG A 40 4.07 -3.56 16.65
CA ARG A 40 2.98 -4.51 16.89
C ARG A 40 1.68 -3.86 17.34
N PHE A 41 1.74 -2.70 17.99
CA PHE A 41 0.54 -1.99 18.44
C PHE A 41 -0.34 -1.59 17.24
N ASN A 42 0.29 -1.12 16.15
CA ASN A 42 -0.42 -0.72 14.93
C ASN A 42 -1.09 -1.90 14.21
N LEU A 43 -0.57 -3.12 14.43
CA LEU A 43 -1.04 -4.35 13.79
C LEU A 43 -2.07 -5.12 14.63
N THR A 44 -2.46 -4.62 15.80
CA THR A 44 -3.37 -5.29 16.73
C THR A 44 -4.64 -5.79 16.03
N GLY A 45 -4.97 -7.07 16.24
CA GLY A 45 -6.17 -7.73 15.71
C GLY A 45 -6.09 -8.18 14.25
N LEU A 46 -5.05 -7.82 13.48
CA LEU A 46 -4.94 -8.24 12.07
C LEU A 46 -4.60 -9.74 11.92
N ASN A 47 -4.02 -10.35 12.97
CA ASN A 47 -3.69 -11.76 13.00
C ASN A 47 -4.91 -12.70 12.93
N THR A 48 -6.12 -12.20 13.24
CA THR A 48 -7.36 -12.98 13.10
C THR A 48 -8.01 -12.82 11.72
N GLU A 49 -7.65 -11.77 10.98
CA GLU A 49 -8.19 -11.46 9.66
C GLU A 49 -7.34 -12.06 8.52
N VAL A 50 -6.04 -12.26 8.76
CA VAL A 50 -5.06 -12.66 7.75
C VAL A 50 -4.59 -14.10 7.97
N GLN A 51 -4.75 -14.95 6.94
CA GLN A 51 -4.17 -16.29 6.93
C GLN A 51 -2.66 -16.22 6.83
N TYR A 52 -1.94 -17.17 7.45
CA TYR A 52 -0.46 -17.17 7.45
C TYR A 52 0.16 -15.83 7.88
N TYR A 53 -0.49 -15.13 8.83
CA TYR A 53 -0.16 -13.75 9.23
C TYR A 53 1.33 -13.52 9.45
N GLN A 54 2.03 -14.40 10.16
CA GLN A 54 3.46 -14.24 10.43
C GLN A 54 4.27 -14.26 9.12
N TYR A 55 4.06 -15.25 8.26
CA TYR A 55 4.73 -15.33 6.96
C TYR A 55 4.38 -14.16 6.04
N ALA A 56 3.12 -13.70 6.08
CA ALA A 56 2.68 -12.52 5.34
C ALA A 56 3.39 -11.25 5.83
N LEU A 57 3.55 -11.09 7.14
CA LEU A 57 4.28 -9.97 7.73
C LEU A 57 5.76 -10.04 7.37
N ASP A 58 6.38 -11.22 7.55
CA ASP A 58 7.79 -11.46 7.22
C ASP A 58 8.08 -11.11 5.76
N LEU A 59 7.15 -11.43 4.85
CA LEU A 59 7.27 -11.11 3.43
C LEU A 59 7.16 -9.60 3.16
N VAL A 60 6.23 -8.91 3.80
CA VAL A 60 6.06 -7.44 3.67
C VAL A 60 7.25 -6.66 4.26
N THR A 61 7.93 -7.23 5.25
CA THR A 61 9.12 -6.67 5.88
C THR A 61 10.43 -7.25 5.34
N ASP A 62 10.39 -7.98 4.23
CA ASP A 62 11.57 -8.53 3.54
C ASP A 62 12.48 -9.43 4.41
N VAL A 63 11.91 -10.11 5.41
CA VAL A 63 12.60 -11.10 6.27
C VAL A 63 12.10 -12.52 6.06
N PHE A 64 11.33 -12.75 4.99
CA PHE A 64 10.79 -14.06 4.65
C PHE A 64 11.88 -14.98 4.08
N ASP A 65 12.17 -16.09 4.78
CA ASP A 65 13.24 -17.05 4.43
C ASP A 65 12.74 -18.48 4.19
N LEU A 66 11.43 -18.72 4.25
CA LEU A 66 10.87 -20.06 4.15
C LEU A 66 11.00 -20.63 2.73
N ASP A 67 11.71 -21.75 2.61
CA ASP A 67 11.72 -22.57 1.42
C ASP A 67 10.39 -23.35 1.34
N CYS A 68 9.51 -22.94 0.44
CA CYS A 68 8.20 -23.52 0.22
C CYS A 68 7.93 -23.70 -1.27
N ASP A 69 7.00 -24.58 -1.61
CA ASP A 69 6.57 -24.75 -2.99
C ASP A 69 5.84 -23.51 -3.53
N ASP A 70 5.69 -23.46 -4.86
CA ASP A 70 5.10 -22.32 -5.55
C ASP A 70 3.64 -22.04 -5.12
N GLU A 71 2.87 -23.09 -4.78
CA GLU A 71 1.47 -22.98 -4.38
C GLU A 71 1.33 -22.34 -2.98
N MET A 72 2.17 -22.76 -2.03
CA MET A 72 2.25 -22.16 -0.71
C MET A 72 2.74 -20.71 -0.80
N ARG A 73 3.76 -20.44 -1.64
CA ARG A 73 4.27 -19.09 -1.86
C ARG A 73 3.19 -18.15 -2.41
N GLU A 74 2.42 -18.59 -3.39
CA GLU A 74 1.31 -17.78 -3.95
C GLU A 74 0.24 -17.47 -2.88
N THR A 75 -0.03 -18.42 -1.99
CA THR A 75 -0.98 -18.26 -0.88
C THR A 75 -0.47 -17.24 0.16
N ILE A 76 0.82 -17.29 0.49
CA ILE A 76 1.47 -16.30 1.37
C ILE A 76 1.46 -14.92 0.72
N GLU A 77 1.76 -14.82 -0.58
CA GLU A 77 1.69 -13.53 -1.29
C GLU A 77 0.29 -12.94 -1.28
N LYS A 78 -0.77 -13.73 -1.48
CA LYS A 78 -2.17 -13.26 -1.36
C LYS A 78 -2.43 -12.71 0.03
N SER A 79 -1.93 -13.39 1.06
CA SER A 79 -2.07 -12.98 2.45
C SER A 79 -1.27 -11.70 2.75
N ALA A 80 -0.07 -11.55 2.19
CA ALA A 80 0.76 -10.35 2.29
C ALA A 80 0.11 -9.13 1.62
N ARG A 81 -0.44 -9.29 0.41
CA ARG A 81 -1.22 -8.22 -0.26
C ARG A 81 -2.43 -7.81 0.58
N HIS A 82 -3.13 -8.78 1.16
CA HIS A 82 -4.27 -8.53 2.03
C HIS A 82 -3.86 -7.78 3.31
N LEU A 83 -2.83 -8.25 4.00
CA LEU A 83 -2.26 -7.61 5.19
C LEU A 83 -1.84 -6.17 4.89
N TYR A 84 -1.07 -5.95 3.82
CA TYR A 84 -0.61 -4.63 3.44
C TYR A 84 -1.78 -3.67 3.20
N GLY A 85 -2.86 -4.14 2.55
CA GLY A 85 -4.08 -3.35 2.37
C GLY A 85 -4.75 -2.96 3.70
N LEU A 86 -4.84 -3.88 4.67
CA LEU A 86 -5.41 -3.60 5.98
C LEU A 86 -4.55 -2.62 6.79
N VAL A 87 -3.23 -2.78 6.76
CA VAL A 87 -2.31 -1.86 7.43
C VAL A 87 -2.35 -0.48 6.75
N HIS A 88 -2.40 -0.44 5.41
CA HIS A 88 -2.50 0.79 4.64
C HIS A 88 -3.74 1.61 5.04
N ALA A 89 -4.90 0.96 5.18
CA ALA A 89 -6.13 1.62 5.62
C ALA A 89 -6.00 2.28 7.00
N ARG A 90 -5.24 1.68 7.92
CA ARG A 90 -4.90 2.29 9.22
C ARG A 90 -3.84 3.39 9.09
N TYR A 91 -2.87 3.18 8.22
CA TYR A 91 -1.73 4.08 8.05
C TYR A 91 -2.14 5.43 7.45
N VAL A 92 -3.01 5.45 6.44
CA VAL A 92 -3.40 6.67 5.71
C VAL A 92 -4.18 7.68 6.53
N VAL A 93 -4.66 7.32 7.73
CA VAL A 93 -5.30 8.25 8.66
C VAL A 93 -4.33 8.82 9.71
N THR A 94 -3.08 8.35 9.74
CA THR A 94 -2.00 8.94 10.56
C THR A 94 -1.46 10.21 9.91
N THR A 95 -0.76 11.06 10.68
CA THR A 95 -0.13 12.28 10.13
C THR A 95 0.87 11.99 9.00
N ARG A 96 1.68 10.92 9.13
CA ARG A 96 2.67 10.52 8.10
C ARG A 96 1.99 9.97 6.85
N GLY A 97 1.00 9.09 7.02
CA GLY A 97 0.22 8.55 5.91
C GLY A 97 -0.56 9.64 5.16
N LEU A 98 -1.22 10.56 5.89
CA LEU A 98 -1.92 11.71 5.29
C LEU A 98 -0.98 12.59 4.46
N ALA A 99 0.25 12.84 4.94
CA ALA A 99 1.23 13.62 4.19
C ALA A 99 1.60 12.94 2.86
N LYS A 100 1.88 11.63 2.87
CA LYS A 100 2.16 10.85 1.65
C LYS A 100 0.97 10.84 0.68
N MET A 101 -0.25 10.66 1.18
CA MET A 101 -1.46 10.69 0.36
C MET A 101 -1.73 12.09 -0.22
N LEU A 102 -1.45 13.15 0.53
CA LEU A 102 -1.57 14.53 0.07
C LEU A 102 -0.61 14.83 -1.09
N ASP A 103 0.61 14.30 -1.06
CA ASP A 103 1.57 14.49 -2.14
C ASP A 103 1.10 13.81 -3.43
N LYS A 104 0.53 12.59 -3.33
CA LYS A 104 -0.13 11.91 -4.46
C LYS A 104 -1.35 12.67 -4.96
N TYR A 105 -2.15 13.25 -4.06
CA TYR A 105 -3.32 14.06 -4.39
C TYR A 105 -2.94 15.31 -5.19
N LYS A 106 -1.90 16.05 -4.77
CA LYS A 106 -1.40 17.23 -5.48
C LYS A 106 -0.92 16.92 -6.89
N LYS A 107 -0.35 15.72 -7.10
CA LYS A 107 0.08 15.21 -8.42
C LYS A 107 -1.08 14.65 -9.25
N ALA A 108 -2.27 14.52 -8.66
CA ALA A 108 -3.44 13.89 -9.24
C ALA A 108 -3.23 12.41 -9.64
N ASP A 109 -2.39 11.68 -8.88
CA ASP A 109 -2.10 10.26 -9.09
C ASP A 109 -3.37 9.39 -8.99
N PHE A 110 -4.32 9.80 -8.15
CA PHE A 110 -5.60 9.11 -7.98
C PHE A 110 -6.58 9.36 -9.13
N GLY A 111 -6.23 10.25 -10.06
CA GLY A 111 -7.07 10.68 -11.15
C GLY A 111 -7.77 12.02 -10.88
N LYS A 112 -8.64 12.39 -11.82
CA LYS A 112 -9.29 13.70 -11.90
C LYS A 112 -10.79 13.54 -12.12
N CYS A 113 -11.58 14.44 -11.52
CA CYS A 113 -13.02 14.36 -11.56
C CYS A 113 -13.55 14.32 -13.00
N PRO A 114 -14.45 13.39 -13.36
CA PRO A 114 -14.98 13.29 -14.71
C PRO A 114 -16.00 14.39 -15.06
N ARG A 115 -16.55 15.10 -14.06
CA ARG A 115 -17.47 16.21 -14.30
C ARG A 115 -16.73 17.40 -14.91
N VAL A 116 -17.18 17.87 -16.06
CA VAL A 116 -16.61 19.04 -16.78
C VAL A 116 -16.53 20.27 -15.87
N MET A 117 -17.60 20.55 -15.10
CA MET A 117 -17.67 21.69 -14.18
C MET A 117 -16.70 21.61 -12.99
N CYS A 118 -16.10 20.44 -12.74
CA CYS A 118 -15.06 20.30 -11.74
C CYS A 118 -13.67 20.71 -12.25
N HIS A 119 -13.54 21.06 -13.54
CA HIS A 119 -12.28 21.52 -14.16
C HIS A 119 -11.10 20.61 -13.79
N SER A 120 -11.29 19.29 -13.93
CA SER A 120 -10.26 18.29 -13.64
C SER A 120 -9.71 18.33 -12.21
N HIS A 121 -10.56 18.66 -11.23
CA HIS A 121 -10.21 18.63 -9.81
C HIS A 121 -9.66 17.24 -9.41
N PRO A 122 -8.54 17.16 -8.66
CA PRO A 122 -7.98 15.88 -8.21
C PRO A 122 -8.95 15.11 -7.31
N LEU A 123 -8.90 13.79 -7.40
CA LEU A 123 -9.71 12.86 -6.62
C LEU A 123 -8.93 12.26 -5.45
N LEU A 124 -9.65 11.71 -4.47
CA LEU A 124 -9.09 10.88 -3.39
C LEU A 124 -9.69 9.47 -3.44
N PRO A 125 -8.91 8.42 -3.17
CA PRO A 125 -9.45 7.07 -3.05
C PRO A 125 -10.25 6.92 -1.75
N MET A 126 -11.34 6.15 -1.81
CA MET A 126 -12.15 5.81 -0.63
C MET A 126 -12.80 4.43 -0.77
N GLY A 127 -13.04 3.77 0.36
CA GLY A 127 -13.89 2.58 0.45
C GLY A 127 -15.36 2.95 0.71
N LEU A 128 -16.29 2.14 0.21
CA LEU A 128 -17.72 2.22 0.60
C LEU A 128 -18.07 1.27 1.76
N SER A 129 -17.12 0.43 2.16
CA SER A 129 -17.20 -0.48 3.28
C SER A 129 -15.79 -0.76 3.76
N ASP A 130 -15.63 -0.91 5.08
CA ASP A 130 -14.38 -1.34 5.70
C ASP A 130 -14.24 -2.86 5.75
N ILE A 131 -15.26 -3.60 5.29
CA ILE A 131 -15.23 -5.06 5.18
C ILE A 131 -14.51 -5.44 3.86
N PRO A 132 -13.39 -6.18 3.92
CA PRO A 132 -12.65 -6.59 2.73
C PRO A 132 -13.52 -7.36 1.72
N ASN A 133 -13.18 -7.23 0.44
CA ASN A 133 -13.84 -7.94 -0.68
C ASN A 133 -15.34 -7.65 -0.88
N LEU A 134 -15.96 -6.73 -0.12
CA LEU A 134 -17.38 -6.39 -0.30
C LEU A 134 -17.62 -5.41 -1.44
N LYS A 135 -16.81 -4.36 -1.53
CA LYS A 135 -16.88 -3.33 -2.58
C LYS A 135 -15.47 -2.92 -2.99
N PRO A 136 -15.20 -2.71 -4.29
CA PRO A 136 -13.93 -2.17 -4.74
C PRO A 136 -13.81 -0.68 -4.38
N VAL A 137 -12.58 -0.18 -4.43
CA VAL A 137 -12.26 1.23 -4.22
C VAL A 137 -13.06 2.17 -5.14
N LYS A 138 -13.42 3.33 -4.62
CA LYS A 138 -14.06 4.45 -5.33
C LYS A 138 -13.20 5.70 -5.22
N LEU A 139 -13.54 6.71 -6.01
CA LEU A 139 -12.86 7.99 -6.03
C LEU A 139 -13.82 9.11 -5.62
N TYR A 140 -13.47 9.86 -4.59
CA TYR A 140 -14.21 11.00 -4.10
C TYR A 140 -13.69 12.31 -4.70
N CYS A 141 -14.62 13.20 -5.07
CA CYS A 141 -14.30 14.56 -5.50
C CYS A 141 -14.75 15.58 -4.45
N ALA A 142 -13.79 16.28 -3.83
CA ALA A 142 -14.09 17.33 -2.84
C ALA A 142 -14.76 18.59 -3.45
N ARG A 143 -14.77 18.74 -4.79
CA ARG A 143 -15.36 19.91 -5.46
C ARG A 143 -16.85 19.77 -5.75
N CYS A 144 -17.31 18.58 -6.13
CA CYS A 144 -18.73 18.30 -6.37
C CYS A 144 -19.34 17.35 -5.35
N GLU A 145 -18.55 16.94 -4.35
CA GLU A 145 -18.96 16.14 -3.21
C GLU A 145 -19.64 14.81 -3.60
N ASP A 146 -19.07 14.14 -4.60
CA ASP A 146 -19.67 12.96 -5.23
C ASP A 146 -18.62 11.89 -5.53
N ILE A 147 -19.08 10.66 -5.73
CA ILE A 147 -18.28 9.43 -5.76
C ILE A 147 -18.27 8.83 -7.17
N TYR A 148 -17.10 8.40 -7.63
CA TYR A 148 -16.88 7.88 -8.97
C TYR A 148 -16.20 6.51 -8.94
N ASN A 149 -16.40 5.75 -10.02
CA ASN A 149 -15.60 4.55 -10.27
C ASN A 149 -14.22 4.95 -10.83
N PRO A 150 -13.13 4.27 -10.42
CA PRO A 150 -11.88 4.30 -11.16
C PRO A 150 -12.11 3.94 -12.64
N LYS A 151 -11.32 4.54 -13.54
CA LYS A 151 -11.39 4.27 -14.98
C LYS A 151 -10.68 2.98 -15.36
#